data_AF-A0A2S2N897-F1
#
_entry.id   AF-A0A2S2N897-F1
#
_cell.length_a   1.000
_cell.length_b   1.000
_cell.length_c   1.000
_cell.angle_alpha   90.00
_cell.angle_beta   90.00
_cell.angle_gamma   90.00
#
_symmetry.space_group_name_H-M   'P 1'
#
loop_
_entity.id
_entity.type
_entity.pdbx_description
1 polymer ?
#
loop_
_entity_poly.entity_id
_entity_poly.type
_entity_poly.pdbx_seq_one_letter_code
_entity_poly.pdbx_strand_id
1 'polypeptide(L)'
;SHINERVIEICEAHGIRFICLLPNTTYITQPPDIAFFRPMKGAWRNILREWKKTKMGSCFTTLPKDLFPRLLTKLMEKIDMNKAENLKSGFIKAGIYPLNRQKLLDRLAENKGEMFDQDLIGNAFLDRIQKEREDFIGV
;
A
#
# COMPACT_ATOMS: atom_id res chain seq x y z
N SER A 1 -18.11 3.24 7.40
CA SER A 1 -17.14 4.24 6.89
C SER A 1 -16.01 4.38 7.90
N HIS A 2 -14.76 4.49 7.45
CA HIS A 2 -13.58 4.64 8.33
C HIS A 2 -13.38 6.07 8.86
N ILE A 3 -14.17 7.03 8.36
CA ILE A 3 -14.15 8.43 8.78
C ILE A 3 -15.60 8.81 9.08
N ASN A 4 -15.86 9.19 10.33
CA ASN A 4 -17.08 9.83 10.80
C ASN A 4 -16.71 10.74 11.98
N GLU A 5 -17.63 11.64 12.35
CA GLU A 5 -17.42 12.62 13.43
C GLU A 5 -16.95 11.95 14.73
N ARG A 6 -17.62 10.87 15.14
CA ARG A 6 -17.28 10.15 16.37
C ARG A 6 -15.85 9.60 16.38
N VAL A 7 -15.37 9.08 15.25
CA VAL A 7 -13.99 8.58 15.12
C VAL A 7 -12.99 9.73 15.22
N ILE A 8 -13.30 10.88 14.62
CA ILE A 8 -12.43 12.06 14.65
C ILE A 8 -12.30 12.58 16.09
N GLU A 9 -13.41 12.73 16.81
CA GLU A 9 -13.40 13.14 18.23
C GLU A 9 -12.53 12.24 19.10
N ILE A 10 -12.67 10.92 18.93
CA ILE A 10 -11.90 9.93 19.71
C ILE A 10 -10.41 10.03 19.37
N CYS A 11 -10.06 10.17 18.10
CA CYS A 11 -8.67 10.33 17.67
C CYS A 11 -8.06 11.61 18.23
N GLU A 12 -8.79 12.73 18.18
CA GLU A 12 -8.35 14.01 18.74
C GLU A 12 -8.11 13.91 20.25
N ALA A 13 -9.06 13.31 20.99
CA ALA A 13 -8.94 13.09 22.44
C ALA A 13 -7.72 12.23 22.82
N HIS A 14 -7.23 11.38 21.92
CA HIS A 14 -6.04 10.53 22.13
C HIS A 14 -4.77 11.06 21.43
N GLY A 15 -4.81 12.26 20.84
CA GLY A 15 -3.66 12.84 20.14
C GLY A 15 -3.26 12.10 18.85
N ILE A 16 -4.17 11.33 18.26
CA ILE A 16 -3.97 10.61 17.00
C ILE A 16 -4.29 11.54 15.84
N ARG A 17 -3.29 11.82 14.99
CA ARG A 17 -3.46 12.64 13.79
C ARG A 17 -3.63 11.79 12.54
N PHE A 18 -4.52 12.23 11.66
CA PHE A 18 -4.69 11.63 10.34
C PHE A 18 -3.71 12.24 9.34
N ILE A 19 -3.23 11.40 8.42
CA ILE A 19 -2.47 11.84 7.24
C ILE A 19 -3.34 11.52 6.03
N CYS A 20 -3.68 12.55 5.26
CA CYS A 20 -4.36 12.39 3.99
C CYS A 20 -3.33 12.03 2.91
N LEU A 21 -3.46 10.83 2.35
CA LEU A 21 -2.64 10.41 1.22
C LEU A 21 -3.34 10.79 -0.08
N LEU A 22 -2.55 11.07 -1.12
CA LEU A 22 -3.09 11.39 -2.43
C LEU A 22 -4.00 10.26 -2.95
N PRO A 23 -5.13 10.58 -3.60
CA PRO A 23 -6.03 9.55 -4.14
C PRO A 23 -5.32 8.67 -5.17
N ASN A 24 -5.69 7.39 -5.24
CA ASN A 24 -5.13 6.39 -6.18
C ASN A 24 -3.61 6.14 -6.08
N THR A 25 -2.96 6.59 -4.99
CA THR A 25 -1.51 6.43 -4.80
C THR A 25 -1.12 5.33 -3.82
N THR A 26 -2.04 4.45 -3.42
CA THR A 26 -1.80 3.39 -2.43
C THR A 26 -0.52 2.60 -2.68
N TYR A 27 -0.21 2.28 -3.93
CA TYR A 27 0.99 1.52 -4.31
C TYR A 27 2.33 2.24 -4.02
N ILE A 28 2.31 3.56 -3.81
CA ILE A 28 3.51 4.40 -3.54
C ILE A 28 3.47 5.13 -2.20
N THR A 29 2.30 5.46 -1.65
CA THR A 29 2.17 6.23 -0.40
C THR A 29 1.81 5.38 0.81
N GLN A 30 1.24 4.18 0.65
CA GLN A 30 0.84 3.33 1.79
C GLN A 30 1.93 2.30 2.13
N PRO A 31 2.62 2.42 3.28
CA PRO A 31 3.69 1.48 3.68
C PRO A 31 3.28 0.00 3.65
N PRO A 32 2.06 -0.38 4.10
CA PRO A 32 1.64 -1.79 4.05
C PRO A 32 1.58 -2.35 2.62
N ASP A 33 1.06 -1.60 1.66
CA ASP A 33 0.97 -2.02 0.27
C ASP A 33 2.33 -2.10 -0.41
N ILE A 34 3.25 -1.20 -0.07
CA ILE A 34 4.61 -1.14 -0.65
C ILE A 34 5.44 -2.35 -0.26
N ALA A 35 5.46 -2.71 1.02
CA ALA A 35 6.47 -3.63 1.55
C ALA A 35 5.91 -4.81 2.35
N PHE A 36 4.70 -4.72 2.89
CA PHE A 36 4.20 -5.71 3.84
C PHE A 36 3.23 -6.73 3.22
N PHE A 37 2.25 -6.28 2.44
CA PHE A 37 1.18 -7.16 1.97
C PHE A 37 1.62 -8.16 0.90
N ARG A 38 2.58 -7.81 0.04
CA ARG A 38 3.10 -8.75 -0.98
C ARG A 38 3.72 -10.02 -0.35
N PRO A 39 4.70 -9.94 0.57
CA PRO A 39 5.26 -11.13 1.20
C PRO A 39 4.22 -11.86 2.06
N MET A 40 3.35 -11.13 2.77
CA MET A 40 2.26 -11.73 3.55
C MET A 40 1.31 -12.56 2.68
N LYS A 41 0.86 -12.03 1.52
CA LYS A 41 0.00 -12.74 0.56
C LYS A 41 0.69 -13.99 0.00
N GLY A 42 2.00 -13.91 -0.26
CA GLY A 42 2.81 -15.06 -0.68
C GLY A 42 2.87 -16.16 0.39
N ALA A 43 3.16 -15.79 1.63
CA ALA A 43 3.20 -16.72 2.77
C ALA A 43 1.82 -17.36 3.02
N TRP A 44 0.76 -16.56 2.97
CA TRP A 44 -0.63 -17.02 3.13
C TRP A 44 -1.01 -18.04 2.06
N ARG A 45 -0.71 -17.75 0.79
CA ARG A 45 -0.96 -18.68 -0.32
C ARG A 45 -0.29 -20.03 -0.10
N ASN A 46 0.95 -20.03 0.40
CA ASN A 46 1.68 -21.26 0.69
C ASN A 46 1.03 -22.04 1.86
N ILE A 47 0.63 -21.35 2.94
CA ILE A 47 -0.06 -21.98 4.07
C ILE A 47 -1.37 -22.64 3.61
N LEU A 48 -2.17 -21.94 2.81
CA LEU A 48 -3.41 -22.48 2.26
C LEU A 48 -3.17 -23.68 1.35
N ARG A 49 -2.15 -23.64 0.49
CA ARG A 49 -1.77 -24.77 -0.38
C ARG A 49 -1.38 -26.00 0.43
N GLU A 50 -0.58 -25.84 1.47
CA GLU A 50 -0.19 -26.96 2.33
C GLU A 50 -1.37 -27.51 3.13
N TRP A 51 -2.24 -26.64 3.66
CA TRP A 51 -3.46 -27.07 4.34
C TRP A 51 -4.38 -27.87 3.41
N LYS A 52 -4.54 -27.44 2.15
CA LYS A 52 -5.38 -28.10 1.14
C LYS A 52 -4.90 -29.53 0.79
N LYS A 53 -3.60 -29.81 0.93
CA LYS A 53 -3.04 -31.16 0.71
C LYS A 53 -3.36 -32.15 1.83
N THR A 54 -3.80 -31.67 3.00
CA THR A 54 -4.17 -32.55 4.12
C THR A 54 -5.48 -33.29 3.85
N LYS A 55 -5.69 -34.46 4.48
CA LYS A 55 -6.95 -35.22 4.36
C LYS A 55 -8.19 -34.39 4.71
N MET A 56 -8.06 -33.51 5.70
CA MET A 56 -9.15 -32.62 6.11
C MET A 56 -9.33 -31.49 5.10
N GLY A 57 -8.25 -30.79 4.72
CA GLY A 57 -8.32 -29.64 3.83
C GLY A 57 -8.75 -29.98 2.41
N SER A 58 -8.46 -31.18 1.92
CA SER A 58 -8.90 -31.64 0.59
C SER A 58 -10.41 -31.79 0.48
N CYS A 59 -11.11 -32.02 1.61
CA CYS A 59 -12.57 -32.16 1.65
C CYS A 59 -13.33 -30.82 1.54
N PHE A 60 -12.67 -29.68 1.75
CA PHE A 60 -13.34 -28.37 1.73
C PHE A 60 -12.98 -27.60 0.49
N THR A 61 -13.93 -26.95 -0.19
CA THR A 61 -13.65 -26.05 -1.32
C THR A 61 -13.05 -24.71 -0.87
N THR A 62 -13.56 -24.17 0.23
CA THR A 62 -13.15 -22.90 0.86
C THR A 62 -12.60 -23.14 2.27
N LEU A 63 -11.93 -22.14 2.86
CA LEU A 63 -11.41 -22.24 4.22
C LEU A 63 -12.56 -22.07 5.25
N PRO A 64 -12.81 -23.05 6.13
CA PRO A 64 -13.76 -22.91 7.22
C PRO A 64 -13.38 -21.79 8.20
N LYS A 65 -14.38 -21.08 8.74
CA LYS A 65 -14.18 -19.89 9.59
C LYS A 65 -13.53 -20.23 10.93
N ASP A 66 -13.79 -21.40 11.48
CA ASP A 66 -13.19 -21.92 12.72
C ASP A 66 -11.71 -22.27 12.55
N LEU A 67 -11.29 -22.67 11.34
CA LEU A 67 -9.90 -22.96 11.02
C LEU A 67 -9.08 -21.70 10.67
N PHE A 68 -9.74 -20.63 10.24
CA PHE A 68 -9.06 -19.39 9.86
C PHE A 68 -8.14 -18.83 10.96
N PRO A 69 -8.57 -18.67 12.23
CA PRO A 69 -7.70 -18.15 13.28
C PRO A 69 -6.40 -18.96 13.45
N ARG A 70 -6.49 -20.30 13.38
CA ARG A 70 -5.34 -21.19 13.52
C ARG A 70 -4.33 -21.00 12.39
N LEU A 71 -4.80 -20.88 11.15
CA LEU A 71 -3.93 -20.62 10.00
C LEU A 71 -3.38 -19.19 10.02
N LEU A 72 -4.16 -18.23 10.52
CA LEU A 72 -3.73 -16.85 10.70
C LEU A 72 -2.58 -16.75 11.71
N THR A 73 -2.65 -17.44 12.85
CA THR A 73 -1.54 -17.52 13.81
C THR A 73 -0.26 -18.02 13.14
N LYS A 74 -0.37 -19.12 12.37
CA LYS A 74 0.75 -19.66 11.59
C LYS A 74 1.30 -18.67 10.56
N LEU A 75 0.45 -17.84 9.97
CA LEU A 75 0.89 -16.77 9.08
C LEU A 75 1.69 -15.71 9.84
N MET A 76 1.19 -15.26 11.00
CA MET A 76 1.84 -14.25 11.81
C MET A 76 3.22 -14.71 12.28
N GLU A 77 3.35 -15.95 12.76
CA GLU A 77 4.63 -16.57 13.12
C GLU A 77 5.59 -16.63 11.92
N LYS A 78 5.08 -17.02 10.75
CA LYS A 78 5.91 -17.17 9.54
C LYS A 78 6.48 -15.85 9.03
N ILE A 79 5.79 -14.74 9.21
CA ILE A 79 6.24 -13.42 8.74
C ILE A 79 6.98 -12.63 9.81
N ASP A 80 7.03 -13.13 11.05
CA ASP A 80 7.46 -12.36 12.22
C ASP A 80 8.90 -11.84 12.10
N MET A 81 9.83 -12.70 11.68
CA MET A 81 11.26 -12.36 11.55
C MET A 81 11.51 -11.13 10.66
N ASN A 82 10.71 -10.96 9.60
CA ASN A 82 10.89 -9.89 8.62
C ASN A 82 9.86 -8.77 8.78
N LYS A 83 8.89 -8.91 9.70
CA LYS A 83 7.74 -8.00 9.82
C LYS A 83 8.16 -6.57 10.12
N ALA A 84 9.02 -6.39 11.14
CA ALA A 84 9.47 -5.07 11.56
C ALA A 84 10.29 -4.37 10.46
N GLU A 85 11.21 -5.10 9.83
CA GLU A 85 12.08 -4.55 8.79
C GLU A 85 11.31 -4.21 7.51
N ASN A 86 10.38 -5.08 7.09
CA ASN A 86 9.49 -4.80 5.97
C ASN A 86 8.66 -3.54 6.22
N LEU A 87 8.16 -3.36 7.45
CA LEU A 87 7.38 -2.18 7.79
C LEU A 87 8.24 -0.92 7.74
N LYS A 88 9.41 -0.92 8.39
CA LYS A 88 10.38 0.20 8.33
C LYS A 88 10.76 0.55 6.89
N SER A 89 11.09 -0.46 6.08
CA SER A 89 11.37 -0.32 4.64
C SER A 89 10.20 0.33 3.89
N GLY A 90 8.96 -0.06 4.20
CA GLY A 90 7.75 0.52 3.63
C GLY A 90 7.61 2.01 3.95
N PHE A 91 7.85 2.42 5.21
CA PHE A 91 7.80 3.83 5.63
C PHE A 91 8.89 4.67 4.95
N ILE A 92 10.11 4.15 4.84
CA ILE A 92 11.23 4.81 4.16
C ILE A 92 10.92 4.98 2.66
N LYS A 93 10.40 3.93 2.02
CA LYS A 93 10.05 3.94 0.59
C LYS A 93 8.83 4.81 0.26
N ALA A 94 7.91 4.99 1.22
CA ALA A 94 6.80 5.92 1.09
C ALA A 94 7.24 7.39 1.30
N GLY A 95 8.47 7.63 1.79
CA GLY A 95 8.95 8.96 2.14
C GLY A 95 8.29 9.53 3.40
N ILE A 96 7.63 8.70 4.22
CA ILE A 96 6.91 9.12 5.42
C ILE A 96 7.87 9.23 6.61
N TYR A 97 8.75 8.23 6.79
CA TYR A 97 9.72 8.24 7.87
C TYR A 97 11.05 7.55 7.49
N PRO A 98 12.19 8.25 7.58
CA PRO A 98 12.30 9.70 7.74
C PRO A 98 11.57 10.46 6.63
N LEU A 99 11.02 11.64 6.95
CA LEU A 99 10.25 12.43 6.00
C LEU A 99 11.14 12.84 4.81
N ASN A 100 10.84 12.32 3.63
CA ASN A 100 11.60 12.59 2.41
C ASN A 100 10.72 12.48 1.17
N ARG A 101 10.28 13.63 0.66
CA ARG A 101 9.45 13.71 -0.55
C ARG A 101 10.11 13.08 -1.79
N GLN A 102 11.44 13.12 -1.89
CA GLN A 102 12.15 12.61 -3.07
C GLN A 102 11.92 11.11 -3.24
N LYS A 103 11.84 10.34 -2.14
CA LYS A 103 11.54 8.91 -2.19
C LYS A 103 10.20 8.58 -2.85
N LEU A 104 9.22 9.48 -2.70
CA LEU A 104 7.94 9.35 -3.37
C LEU A 104 8.06 9.74 -4.85
N LEU A 105 8.70 10.89 -5.13
CA LEU A 105 8.89 11.41 -6.49
C LEU A 105 9.64 10.40 -7.38
N ASP A 106 10.71 9.78 -6.89
CA ASP A 106 11.52 8.78 -7.61
C ASP A 106 10.69 7.58 -8.09
N ARG A 107 9.52 7.34 -7.50
CA ARG A 107 8.63 6.22 -7.84
C ARG A 107 7.48 6.62 -8.76
N LEU A 108 7.34 7.90 -9.07
CA LEU A 108 6.44 8.37 -10.13
C LEU A 108 7.04 8.05 -11.49
N ALA A 109 6.18 7.71 -12.46
CA ALA A 109 6.61 7.34 -13.80
C ALA A 109 7.43 8.44 -14.50
N GLU A 110 7.19 9.71 -14.14
CA GLU A 110 7.88 10.90 -14.66
C GLU A 110 9.39 10.95 -14.33
N ASN A 111 9.88 10.15 -13.36
CA ASN A 111 11.31 10.07 -13.01
C ASN A 111 12.04 8.87 -13.64
N LYS A 112 11.37 8.07 -14.48
CA LYS A 112 12.07 7.14 -15.36
C LYS A 112 12.57 7.94 -16.54
N GLY A 113 13.87 8.23 -16.57
CA GLY A 113 14.56 8.99 -17.62
C GLY A 113 14.54 8.35 -19.01
N GLU A 114 13.44 7.72 -19.43
CA GLU A 114 13.15 7.55 -20.84
C GLU A 114 12.99 8.95 -21.42
N MET A 115 13.78 9.28 -22.45
CA MET A 115 13.60 10.47 -23.26
C MET A 115 12.14 10.49 -23.72
N PHE A 116 11.32 11.31 -23.07
CA PHE A 116 10.01 11.67 -23.59
C PHE A 116 10.27 12.34 -24.92
N ASP A 117 9.88 11.67 -26.00
CA ASP A 117 9.92 12.27 -27.33
C ASP A 117 8.88 13.38 -27.35
N GLN A 118 9.35 14.62 -27.13
CA GLN A 118 8.51 15.81 -27.11
C GLN A 118 7.82 16.01 -28.47
N ASP A 119 8.32 15.39 -29.54
CA ASP A 119 7.71 15.47 -30.87
C ASP A 119 6.47 14.57 -31.01
N LEU A 120 6.27 13.57 -30.13
CA LEU A 120 5.07 12.70 -30.12
C LEU A 120 3.88 13.33 -29.36
N ILE A 121 4.11 14.36 -28.55
CA ILE A 121 3.08 14.98 -27.71
C ILE A 121 2.86 16.41 -28.18
N GLY A 122 1.69 16.68 -28.76
CA GLY A 122 1.36 18.03 -29.22
C GLY A 122 1.31 19.06 -28.08
N ASN A 123 1.86 20.25 -28.32
CA ASN A 123 1.90 21.36 -27.36
C ASN A 123 0.53 21.69 -26.75
N ALA A 124 -0.55 21.61 -27.54
CA ALA A 124 -1.91 21.85 -27.04
C ALA A 124 -2.34 20.87 -25.92
N PHE A 125 -1.82 19.64 -25.93
CA PHE A 125 -2.06 18.68 -24.86
C PHE A 125 -1.26 19.00 -23.60
N LEU A 126 0.00 19.41 -23.75
CA LEU A 126 0.84 19.85 -22.63
C LEU A 126 0.27 21.11 -21.96
N ASP A 127 -0.14 22.10 -22.76
CA ASP A 127 -0.77 23.33 -22.27
C ASP A 127 -2.04 23.03 -21.47
N ARG A 128 -2.85 22.09 -21.96
CA ARG A 128 -4.04 21.65 -21.25
C ARG A 128 -3.71 21.00 -19.91
N ILE A 129 -2.73 20.09 -19.87
CA ILE A 129 -2.31 19.44 -18.62
C ILE A 129 -1.76 20.47 -17.64
N GLN A 130 -0.96 21.43 -18.13
CA GLN A 130 -0.39 22.47 -17.29
C GLN A 130 -1.48 23.36 -16.68
N LYS A 131 -2.48 23.75 -17.48
CA LYS A 131 -3.64 24.50 -17.00
C LYS A 131 -4.45 23.73 -15.96
N GLU A 132 -4.74 22.44 -16.22
CA GLU A 132 -5.45 21.58 -15.26
C GLU A 132 -4.65 21.42 -13.94
N ARG A 133 -3.31 21.43 -13.99
CA ARG A 133 -2.44 21.40 -12.80
C ARG A 133 -2.50 22.71 -12.03
N GLU A 134 -2.43 23.85 -12.70
CA GLU A 134 -2.54 25.19 -12.09
C GLU A 134 -3.90 25.36 -11.39
N ASP A 135 -5.00 25.01 -12.09
CA ASP A 135 -6.35 25.01 -11.54
C ASP A 135 -6.47 24.12 -10.28
N PHE A 136 -5.80 22.96 -10.25
CA PHE A 136 -5.82 22.04 -9.10
C PHE A 136 -4.99 22.54 -7.91
N ILE A 137 -3.84 23.16 -8.16
CA ILE A 137 -2.95 23.70 -7.12
C ILE A 137 -3.51 25.02 -6.56
N GLY A 138 -4.37 25.70 -7.32
CA GLY A 138 -4.97 26.98 -6.95
C GLY A 138 -4.01 28.16 -7.11
N VAL A 139 -3.12 28.09 -8.11
CA VAL A 139 -2.14 29.14 -8.47
C VAL A 139 -2.55 29.78 -9.78
#